data_AF-A0A5B8UPJ0-F1
#
_entry.id   AF-A0A5B8UPJ0-F1
#
_cell.length_a   1.000
_cell.length_b   1.000
_cell.length_c   1.000
_cell.angle_alpha   90.00
_cell.angle_beta   90.00
_cell.angle_gamma   90.00
#
_symmetry.space_group_name_H-M   'P 1'
#
loop_
_entity.id
_entity.type
_entity.pdbx_description
1 polymer ?
#
loop_
_entity_poly.entity_id
_entity_poly.type
_entity_poly.pdbx_seq_one_letter_code
_entity_poly.pdbx_strand_id
1 'polypeptide(L)'
;MNSVNNVVTMEPQGPVVSVPRKRFVRSLEYEIIANLAKNQYTNGEEVLFERLLSIPLAERVPGLINDYGLQRAHRLIKMLLQEFCYGIPLPKSAKLSDTKIAACACDLILASYEDQLSLEDLVVFLEKAKEGKYGKFKGVVTHFGIMQKLEQYRNDRSETYFALKEEQERKRKEENEIPRIGEVRSIGEIMQQAEVIDMTKRKSG
;
A
#
# COMPACT_ATOMS: atom_id res chain seq x y z
N MET A 1 59.07 -1.98 -53.49
CA MET A 1 58.61 -3.33 -53.07
C MET A 1 58.66 -3.35 -51.56
N ASN A 2 57.54 -3.06 -50.89
CA ASN A 2 57.44 -3.02 -49.43
C ASN A 2 56.60 -4.20 -48.96
N SER A 3 57.24 -5.13 -48.26
CA SER A 3 56.59 -6.23 -47.53
C SER A 3 55.93 -5.67 -46.27
N VAL A 4 54.62 -5.85 -46.13
CA VAL A 4 53.88 -5.60 -44.89
C VAL A 4 53.48 -6.94 -44.32
N ASN A 5 54.14 -7.34 -43.23
CA ASN A 5 53.81 -8.52 -42.45
C ASN A 5 52.51 -8.26 -41.67
N ASN A 6 51.39 -8.81 -42.13
CA ASN A 6 50.17 -8.91 -41.34
C ASN A 6 50.26 -10.14 -40.44
N VAL A 7 50.70 -9.95 -39.20
CA VAL A 7 50.54 -10.95 -38.13
C VAL A 7 49.12 -10.79 -37.58
N VAL A 8 48.23 -11.70 -37.98
CA VAL A 8 46.91 -11.85 -37.34
C VAL A 8 47.11 -12.66 -36.07
N THR A 9 47.10 -11.99 -34.92
CA THR A 9 47.03 -12.66 -33.61
C THR A 9 45.62 -13.21 -33.44
N MET A 10 45.44 -14.51 -33.69
CA MET A 10 44.21 -15.21 -33.32
C MET A 10 44.26 -15.56 -31.83
N GLU A 11 43.57 -14.78 -31.01
CA GLU A 11 43.27 -15.19 -29.64
C GLU A 11 42.27 -16.36 -29.65
N PRO A 12 42.48 -17.40 -28.82
CA PRO A 12 41.54 -18.51 -28.73
C PRO A 12 40.28 -18.01 -28.01
N GLN A 13 39.17 -17.87 -28.74
CA GLN A 13 37.85 -17.70 -28.14
C GLN A 13 37.45 -19.01 -27.44
N GLY A 14 37.88 -19.16 -26.20
CA GLY A 14 37.31 -20.15 -25.29
C GLY A 14 35.81 -19.90 -25.10
N PRO A 15 35.02 -20.94 -24.78
CA PRO A 15 33.60 -20.77 -24.56
C PRO A 15 33.38 -19.77 -23.42
N VAL A 16 32.77 -18.63 -23.72
CA VAL A 16 32.32 -17.66 -22.72
C VAL A 16 31.18 -18.33 -21.95
N VAL A 17 31.54 -19.05 -20.89
CA VAL A 17 30.58 -19.56 -19.92
C VAL A 17 29.97 -18.33 -19.25
N SER A 18 28.83 -17.88 -19.77
CA SER A 18 28.02 -16.87 -19.11
C SER A 18 27.56 -17.46 -17.78
N VAL A 19 28.31 -17.16 -16.72
CA VAL A 19 27.89 -17.49 -15.36
C VAL A 19 26.53 -16.83 -15.17
N PRO A 20 25.44 -17.58 -14.95
CA PRO A 20 24.15 -16.96 -14.71
C PRO A 20 24.33 -16.12 -13.45
N ARG A 21 24.31 -14.80 -13.59
CA ARG A 21 24.23 -13.89 -12.45
C ARG A 21 23.00 -14.37 -11.67
N LYS A 22 23.22 -15.01 -10.52
CA LYS A 22 22.16 -15.24 -9.54
C LYS A 22 21.62 -13.85 -9.24
N ARG A 23 20.52 -13.47 -9.89
CA ARG A 23 19.82 -12.25 -9.54
C ARG A 23 19.39 -12.50 -8.10
N PHE A 24 19.97 -11.76 -7.16
CA PHE A 24 19.44 -11.66 -5.82
C PHE A 24 18.10 -10.94 -5.98
N VAL A 25 17.03 -11.71 -6.18
CA VAL A 25 15.68 -11.20 -6.44
C VAL A 25 14.86 -11.06 -5.16
N ARG A 26 15.55 -10.91 -4.04
CA ARG A 26 14.98 -10.51 -2.77
C ARG A 26 15.80 -9.35 -2.28
N SER A 27 15.33 -8.14 -2.53
CA SER A 27 15.90 -6.98 -1.84
C SER A 27 15.58 -7.11 -0.35
N LEU A 28 16.61 -7.00 0.50
CA LEU A 28 16.43 -7.02 1.95
C LEU A 28 15.46 -5.92 2.38
N GLU A 29 15.50 -4.79 1.67
CA GLU A 29 14.60 -3.66 1.84
C GLU A 29 13.13 -4.05 1.64
N TYR A 30 12.80 -4.80 0.57
CA TYR A 30 11.44 -5.27 0.36
C TYR A 30 11.00 -6.23 1.45
N GLU A 31 11.85 -7.18 1.83
CA GLU A 31 11.52 -8.16 2.86
C GLU A 31 11.22 -7.49 4.21
N ILE A 32 12.01 -6.49 4.59
CA ILE A 32 11.77 -5.70 5.81
C ILE A 32 10.44 -4.95 5.71
N ILE A 33 10.19 -4.23 4.60
CA ILE A 33 8.96 -3.46 4.40
C ILE A 33 7.73 -4.39 4.40
N ALA A 34 7.81 -5.52 3.70
CA ALA A 34 6.73 -6.49 3.60
C ALA A 34 6.43 -7.13 4.96
N ASN A 35 7.45 -7.53 5.72
CA ASN A 35 7.25 -8.11 7.04
C ASN A 35 6.65 -7.10 8.02
N LEU A 36 7.12 -5.85 8.00
CA LEU A 36 6.57 -4.78 8.83
C LEU A 36 5.09 -4.53 8.48
N ALA A 37 4.77 -4.38 7.20
CA ALA A 37 3.41 -4.16 6.73
C ALA A 37 2.48 -5.32 7.09
N LYS A 38 2.92 -6.57 6.92
CA LYS A 38 2.13 -7.76 7.31
C LYS A 38 1.87 -7.76 8.82
N ASN A 39 2.89 -7.53 9.64
CA ASN A 39 2.72 -7.54 11.09
C ASN A 39 1.78 -6.43 11.59
N GLN A 40 1.76 -5.28 10.91
CA GLN A 40 0.97 -4.13 11.34
C GLN A 40 -0.47 -4.16 10.81
N TYR A 41 -0.66 -4.61 9.57
CA TYR A 41 -1.92 -4.45 8.81
C TYR A 41 -2.58 -5.78 8.42
N THR A 42 -2.07 -6.91 8.87
CA THR A 42 -2.72 -8.22 8.66
C THR A 42 -2.85 -8.98 9.96
N ASN A 43 -3.91 -9.77 10.07
CA ASN A 43 -4.12 -10.70 11.18
C ASN A 43 -4.43 -12.08 10.59
N GLY A 44 -3.40 -12.92 10.46
CA GLY A 44 -3.51 -14.18 9.71
C GLY A 44 -3.87 -13.92 8.24
N GLU A 45 -5.03 -14.43 7.81
CA GLU A 45 -5.54 -14.27 6.44
C GLU A 45 -6.29 -12.94 6.21
N GLU A 46 -6.68 -12.27 7.27
CA GLU A 46 -7.47 -11.04 7.22
C GLU A 46 -6.58 -9.80 7.06
N VAL A 47 -7.14 -8.81 6.35
CA VAL A 47 -6.50 -7.51 6.16
C VAL A 47 -7.21 -6.53 7.09
N LEU A 48 -6.43 -5.82 7.91
CA LEU A 48 -6.94 -4.84 8.86
C LEU A 48 -7.12 -3.50 8.15
N PHE A 49 -8.16 -3.41 7.30
CA PHE A 49 -8.42 -2.22 6.49
C PHE A 49 -8.64 -0.96 7.33
N GLU A 50 -9.19 -1.08 8.54
CA GLU A 50 -9.35 0.05 9.47
C GLU A 50 -8.02 0.74 9.78
N ARG A 51 -6.95 -0.04 9.98
CA ARG A 51 -5.60 0.46 10.24
C ARG A 51 -5.00 1.11 9.00
N LEU A 52 -5.20 0.52 7.82
CA LEU A 52 -4.74 1.10 6.55
C LEU A 52 -5.47 2.41 6.23
N LEU A 53 -6.77 2.48 6.50
CA LEU A 53 -7.58 3.68 6.32
C LEU A 53 -7.21 4.79 7.31
N SER A 54 -6.59 4.44 8.45
CA SER A 54 -6.09 5.42 9.43
C SER A 54 -4.76 6.10 9.01
N ILE A 55 -4.08 5.61 7.96
CA ILE A 55 -2.82 6.21 7.48
C ILE A 55 -3.09 7.65 7.00
N PRO A 56 -2.33 8.66 7.48
CA PRO A 56 -2.49 10.05 7.07
C PRO A 56 -2.36 10.26 5.56
N LEU A 57 -3.12 11.21 5.01
CA LEU A 57 -3.10 11.47 3.56
C LEU A 57 -1.71 11.87 3.02
N ALA A 58 -0.91 12.58 3.82
CA ALA A 58 0.46 12.95 3.47
C ALA A 58 1.39 11.74 3.33
N GLU A 59 1.11 10.66 4.05
CA GLU A 59 1.92 9.43 4.04
C GLU A 59 1.47 8.44 2.94
N ARG A 60 0.40 8.76 2.21
CA ARG A 60 -0.12 7.93 1.10
C ARG A 60 0.66 8.18 -0.18
N VAL A 61 0.53 7.31 -1.17
CA VAL A 61 1.28 7.40 -2.44
C VAL A 61 1.18 8.80 -3.08
N PRO A 62 -0.01 9.44 -3.19
CA PRO A 62 -0.10 10.81 -3.69
C PRO A 62 0.68 11.83 -2.84
N GLY A 63 0.61 11.72 -1.50
CA GLY A 63 1.36 12.58 -0.58
C GLY A 63 2.87 12.39 -0.69
N LEU A 64 3.32 11.13 -0.74
CA LEU A 64 4.73 10.78 -0.96
C LEU A 64 5.25 11.29 -2.32
N ILE A 65 4.41 11.34 -3.35
CA ILE A 65 4.79 11.93 -4.65
C ILE A 65 4.98 13.44 -4.52
N ASN A 66 4.12 14.12 -3.77
CA ASN A 66 4.24 15.56 -3.54
C ASN A 66 5.54 15.90 -2.78
N ASP A 67 5.91 15.09 -1.79
CA ASP A 67 7.06 15.36 -0.92
C ASP A 67 8.39 14.91 -1.54
N TYR A 68 8.41 13.75 -2.20
CA TYR A 68 9.65 13.09 -2.66
C TYR A 68 9.79 13.01 -4.18
N GLY A 69 8.73 13.34 -4.93
CA GLY A 69 8.71 13.36 -6.38
C GLY A 69 8.33 12.03 -7.03
N LEU A 70 7.71 12.14 -8.21
CA LEU A 70 7.17 11.01 -8.99
C LEU A 70 8.21 9.94 -9.30
N GLN A 71 9.44 10.32 -9.64
CA GLN A 71 10.50 9.36 -10.01
C GLN A 71 10.85 8.42 -8.85
N ARG A 72 10.89 8.93 -7.61
CA ARG A 72 11.22 8.12 -6.42
C ARG A 72 10.07 7.17 -6.08
N ALA A 73 8.84 7.68 -6.10
CA ALA A 73 7.64 6.85 -5.90
C ALA A 73 7.54 5.73 -6.95
N HIS A 74 7.74 6.06 -8.23
CA HIS A 74 7.75 5.08 -9.32
C HIS A 74 8.81 4.00 -9.13
N ARG A 75 10.04 4.39 -8.79
CA ARG A 75 11.13 3.43 -8.53
C ARG A 75 10.77 2.48 -7.39
N LEU A 76 10.15 3.00 -6.33
CA LEU A 76 9.78 2.22 -5.16
C LEU A 76 8.64 1.23 -5.47
N ILE A 77 7.56 1.70 -6.11
CA ILE A 77 6.43 0.84 -6.50
C ILE A 77 6.87 -0.22 -7.52
N LYS A 78 7.74 0.17 -8.47
CA LYS A 78 8.36 -0.77 -9.41
C LYS A 78 9.15 -1.86 -8.68
N MET A 79 9.92 -1.52 -7.65
CA MET A 79 10.64 -2.50 -6.83
C MET A 79 9.67 -3.49 -6.18
N LEU A 80 8.58 -3.00 -5.57
CA LEU A 80 7.55 -3.88 -4.96
C LEU A 80 6.96 -4.85 -6.00
N LEU A 81 6.60 -4.34 -7.18
CA LEU A 81 6.05 -5.15 -8.26
C LEU A 81 7.04 -6.17 -8.82
N GLN A 82 8.32 -5.79 -8.93
CA GLN A 82 9.37 -6.72 -9.36
C GLN A 82 9.48 -7.88 -8.38
N GLU A 83 9.61 -7.59 -7.08
CA GLU A 83 9.68 -8.59 -6.02
C GLU A 83 8.45 -9.51 -6.01
N PHE A 84 7.26 -8.93 -6.17
CA PHE A 84 6.03 -9.69 -6.34
C PHE A 84 6.10 -10.63 -7.55
N CYS A 85 6.36 -10.10 -8.75
CA CYS A 85 6.38 -10.88 -9.99
C CYS A 85 7.40 -12.02 -9.92
N TYR A 86 8.56 -11.77 -9.31
CA TYR A 86 9.60 -12.78 -9.17
C TYR A 86 9.30 -13.78 -8.06
N GLY A 87 8.58 -13.40 -7.01
CA GLY A 87 8.14 -14.26 -5.91
C GLY A 87 7.02 -15.25 -6.26
N ILE A 88 6.27 -15.03 -7.35
CA ILE A 88 5.22 -15.98 -7.78
C ILE A 88 5.85 -17.25 -8.38
N PRO A 89 5.34 -18.46 -8.07
CA PRO A 89 5.83 -19.74 -8.60
C PRO A 89 5.37 -19.97 -10.06
N LEU A 90 5.83 -19.12 -10.97
CA LEU A 90 5.58 -19.22 -12.42
C LEU A 90 6.91 -19.20 -13.20
N PRO A 91 6.95 -19.81 -14.40
CA PRO A 91 8.12 -19.75 -15.25
C PRO A 91 8.39 -18.31 -15.71
N LYS A 92 9.65 -17.97 -15.98
CA LYS A 92 10.07 -16.61 -16.36
C LYS A 92 9.33 -16.08 -17.60
N SER A 93 9.03 -16.94 -18.57
CA SER A 93 8.27 -16.59 -19.78
C SER A 93 6.83 -16.15 -19.50
N ALA A 94 6.29 -16.55 -18.34
CA ALA A 94 4.94 -16.23 -17.91
C ALA A 94 4.89 -15.07 -16.89
N LYS A 95 6.05 -14.48 -16.57
CA LYS A 95 6.17 -13.29 -15.72
C LYS A 95 6.21 -12.03 -16.58
N LEU A 96 5.88 -10.89 -15.99
CA LEU A 96 6.00 -9.59 -16.66
C LEU A 96 7.48 -9.29 -16.97
N SER A 97 7.72 -8.69 -18.14
CA SER A 97 9.03 -8.11 -18.46
C SER A 97 9.27 -6.83 -17.67
N ASP A 98 10.54 -6.44 -17.50
CA ASP A 98 10.89 -5.23 -16.72
C ASP A 98 10.18 -3.95 -17.25
N THR A 99 9.98 -3.84 -18.57
CA THR A 99 9.21 -2.74 -19.19
C THR A 99 7.73 -2.80 -18.81
N LYS A 100 7.11 -3.99 -18.83
CA LYS A 100 5.71 -4.17 -18.43
C LYS A 100 5.51 -3.94 -16.94
N ILE A 101 6.49 -4.28 -16.11
CA ILE A 101 6.48 -3.97 -14.68
C ILE A 101 6.56 -2.46 -14.45
N ALA A 102 7.42 -1.76 -15.19
CA ALA A 102 7.51 -0.31 -15.11
C ALA A 102 6.21 0.39 -15.55
N ALA A 103 5.54 -0.11 -16.59
CA ALA A 103 4.22 0.38 -17.01
C ALA A 103 3.14 0.13 -15.94
N CYS A 104 3.07 -1.11 -15.43
CA CYS A 104 2.14 -1.47 -14.37
C CYS A 104 2.35 -0.63 -13.10
N ALA A 105 3.59 -0.23 -12.78
CA ALA A 105 3.85 0.69 -11.67
C ALA A 105 3.23 2.08 -11.88
N CYS A 106 3.20 2.58 -13.12
CA CYS A 106 2.48 3.82 -13.43
C CYS A 106 0.98 3.66 -13.21
N ASP A 107 0.40 2.54 -13.64
CA ASP A 107 -1.03 2.26 -13.47
C ASP A 107 -1.41 2.12 -11.98
N LEU A 108 -0.54 1.52 -11.15
CA LEU A 108 -0.71 1.51 -9.69
C LEU A 108 -0.66 2.92 -9.08
N ILE A 109 0.23 3.79 -9.58
CA ILE A 109 0.27 5.20 -9.13
C ILE A 109 -1.04 5.89 -9.47
N LEU A 110 -1.54 5.73 -10.71
CA LEU A 110 -2.80 6.32 -11.15
C LEU A 110 -3.97 5.81 -10.30
N ALA A 111 -4.05 4.50 -10.07
CA ALA A 111 -5.05 3.92 -9.17
C ALA A 111 -4.94 4.53 -7.77
N SER A 112 -3.73 4.71 -7.24
CA SER A 112 -3.51 5.31 -5.92
C SER A 112 -4.02 6.74 -5.78
N TYR A 113 -4.11 7.51 -6.88
CA TYR A 113 -4.70 8.86 -6.87
C TYR A 113 -6.22 8.84 -6.74
N GLU A 114 -6.89 7.78 -7.21
CA GLU A 114 -8.35 7.69 -7.21
C GLU A 114 -8.92 7.45 -5.80
N ASP A 115 -8.32 6.53 -5.03
CA ASP A 115 -8.81 6.08 -3.71
C ASP A 115 -7.79 6.27 -2.58
N GLN A 116 -6.77 7.09 -2.83
CA GLN A 116 -5.72 7.45 -1.88
C GLN A 116 -5.09 6.19 -1.29
N LEU A 117 -4.45 5.36 -2.11
CA LEU A 117 -3.73 4.19 -1.61
C LEU A 117 -2.43 4.59 -0.94
N SER A 118 -2.13 3.95 0.18
CA SER A 118 -0.82 4.02 0.83
C SER A 118 0.17 3.05 0.20
N LEU A 119 1.45 3.16 0.56
CA LEU A 119 2.43 2.18 0.11
C LEU A 119 2.17 0.82 0.75
N GLU A 120 1.75 0.85 2.01
CA GLU A 120 1.35 -0.27 2.84
C GLU A 120 0.18 -1.03 2.20
N ASP A 121 -0.81 -0.31 1.66
CA ASP A 121 -1.92 -0.90 0.89
C ASP A 121 -1.38 -1.75 -0.26
N LEU A 122 -0.45 -1.20 -1.06
CA LEU A 122 0.14 -1.93 -2.20
C LEU A 122 0.95 -3.15 -1.74
N VAL A 123 1.71 -3.03 -0.66
CA VAL A 123 2.51 -4.14 -0.10
C VAL A 123 1.59 -5.26 0.39
N VAL A 124 0.57 -4.93 1.19
CA VAL A 124 -0.40 -5.89 1.72
C VAL A 124 -1.16 -6.55 0.58
N PHE A 125 -1.62 -5.78 -0.41
CA PHE A 125 -2.26 -6.31 -1.61
C PHE A 125 -1.37 -7.35 -2.31
N LEU A 126 -0.11 -7.00 -2.61
CA LEU A 126 0.81 -7.89 -3.34
C LEU A 126 1.11 -9.18 -2.54
N GLU A 127 1.27 -9.08 -1.23
CA GLU A 127 1.47 -10.24 -0.35
C GLU A 127 0.23 -11.15 -0.31
N LYS A 128 -0.96 -10.59 -0.15
CA LYS A 128 -2.21 -11.35 -0.17
C LYS A 128 -2.53 -11.93 -1.55
N ALA A 129 -2.14 -11.24 -2.62
CA ALA A 129 -2.23 -11.76 -3.98
C ALA A 129 -1.28 -12.96 -4.21
N LYS A 130 -0.07 -12.96 -3.61
CA LYS A 130 0.83 -14.12 -3.63
C LYS A 130 0.26 -15.32 -2.88
N GLU A 131 -0.38 -15.08 -1.74
CA GLU A 131 -1.09 -16.10 -0.96
C GLU A 131 -2.35 -16.63 -1.69
N GLY A 132 -2.84 -15.89 -2.69
CA GLY A 132 -3.97 -16.28 -3.52
C GLY A 132 -5.33 -15.83 -3.00
N LYS A 133 -5.37 -14.88 -2.04
CA LYS A 133 -6.61 -14.31 -1.48
C LYS A 133 -7.56 -13.79 -2.57
N TYR A 134 -7.00 -13.10 -3.56
CA TYR A 134 -7.72 -12.55 -4.72
C TYR A 134 -7.76 -13.51 -5.92
N GLY A 135 -7.57 -14.81 -5.67
CA GLY A 135 -7.43 -15.85 -6.67
C GLY A 135 -6.01 -15.98 -7.25
N LYS A 136 -5.63 -17.19 -7.65
CA LYS A 136 -4.29 -17.52 -8.15
C LYS A 136 -4.04 -16.99 -9.57
N PHE A 137 -2.81 -16.59 -9.87
CA PHE A 137 -2.35 -16.35 -11.24
C PHE A 137 -2.11 -17.68 -11.94
N LYS A 138 -3.01 -18.07 -12.85
CA LYS A 138 -2.88 -19.30 -13.65
C LYS A 138 -2.22 -18.96 -14.99
N GLY A 139 -1.08 -19.59 -15.29
CA GLY A 139 -0.37 -19.35 -16.54
C GLY A 139 0.42 -18.05 -16.50
N VAL A 140 -0.04 -17.00 -17.16
CA VAL A 140 0.70 -15.75 -17.39
C VAL A 140 0.22 -14.63 -16.47
N VAL A 141 1.16 -13.97 -15.79
CA VAL A 141 0.92 -12.72 -15.09
C VAL A 141 0.82 -11.61 -16.12
N THR A 142 -0.36 -11.00 -16.22
CA THR A 142 -0.61 -9.86 -17.09
C THR A 142 -0.83 -8.61 -16.25
N HIS A 143 -0.52 -7.45 -16.83
CA HIS A 143 -0.86 -6.15 -16.26
C HIS A 143 -2.35 -6.11 -15.85
N PHE A 144 -3.23 -6.46 -16.79
CA PHE A 144 -4.67 -6.52 -16.55
C PHE A 144 -5.04 -7.44 -15.38
N GLY A 145 -4.41 -8.61 -15.25
CA GLY A 145 -4.69 -9.54 -14.17
C GLY A 145 -4.27 -9.02 -12.79
N ILE A 146 -3.22 -8.19 -12.72
CA ILE A 146 -2.84 -7.50 -11.46
C ILE A 146 -3.90 -6.45 -11.12
N MET A 147 -4.25 -5.58 -12.08
CA MET A 147 -5.23 -4.51 -11.85
C MET A 147 -6.62 -5.03 -11.50
N GLN A 148 -7.07 -6.12 -12.13
CA GLN A 148 -8.35 -6.75 -11.79
C GLN A 148 -8.39 -7.27 -10.34
N LYS A 149 -7.28 -7.83 -9.85
CA LYS A 149 -7.18 -8.27 -8.45
C LYS A 149 -7.04 -7.10 -7.49
N LEU A 150 -6.36 -6.03 -7.91
CA LEU A 150 -6.31 -4.79 -7.15
C LEU A 150 -7.72 -4.23 -6.98
N GLU A 151 -8.56 -4.28 -8.01
CA GLU A 151 -9.94 -3.80 -7.90
C GLU A 151 -10.74 -4.57 -6.84
N GLN A 152 -10.53 -5.88 -6.70
CA GLN A 152 -11.14 -6.66 -5.60
C GLN A 152 -10.68 -6.14 -4.24
N TYR A 153 -9.36 -5.92 -4.07
CA TYR A 153 -8.81 -5.32 -2.85
C TYR A 153 -9.41 -3.95 -2.54
N ARG A 154 -9.58 -3.11 -3.56
CA ARG A 154 -10.13 -1.74 -3.43
C ARG A 154 -11.61 -1.76 -3.06
N ASN A 155 -12.37 -2.72 -3.57
CA ASN A 155 -13.77 -2.93 -3.17
C ASN A 155 -13.87 -3.32 -1.70
N ASP A 156 -13.11 -4.33 -1.25
CA ASP A 156 -13.07 -4.76 0.17
C ASP A 156 -12.73 -3.59 1.11
N ARG A 157 -11.74 -2.77 0.69
CA ARG A 157 -11.32 -1.57 1.43
C ARG A 157 -12.41 -0.50 1.45
N SER A 158 -13.10 -0.29 0.34
CA SER A 158 -14.17 0.70 0.22
C SER A 158 -15.38 0.32 1.07
N GLU A 159 -15.75 -0.96 1.07
CA GLU A 159 -16.80 -1.49 1.96
C GLU A 159 -16.48 -1.21 3.43
N THR A 160 -15.22 -1.47 3.84
CA THR A 160 -14.77 -1.15 5.21
C THR A 160 -14.84 0.35 5.50
N TYR A 161 -14.45 1.20 4.55
CA TYR A 161 -14.53 2.64 4.70
C TYR A 161 -15.97 3.12 4.92
N PHE A 162 -16.93 2.62 4.14
CA PHE A 162 -18.34 2.98 4.32
C PHE A 162 -18.88 2.50 5.67
N ALA A 163 -18.54 1.28 6.10
CA ALA A 163 -18.93 0.76 7.41
C ALA A 163 -18.40 1.64 8.57
N LEU A 164 -17.12 2.03 8.52
CA LEU A 164 -16.52 2.93 9.51
C LEU A 164 -17.18 4.30 9.54
N LYS A 165 -17.49 4.85 8.36
CA LYS A 165 -18.16 6.14 8.24
C LYS A 165 -19.57 6.09 8.84
N GLU A 166 -20.32 5.04 8.56
CA GLU A 166 -21.65 4.83 9.15
C GLU A 166 -21.59 4.70 10.68
N GLU A 167 -20.59 3.99 11.21
CA GLU A 167 -20.38 3.88 12.65
C GLU A 167 -20.07 5.24 13.30
N GLN A 168 -19.19 6.04 12.68
CA GLN A 168 -18.86 7.38 13.15
C GLN A 168 -20.07 8.31 13.12
N GLU A 169 -20.89 8.24 12.06
CA GLU A 169 -22.12 9.02 11.96
C GLU A 169 -23.14 8.60 13.03
N ARG A 170 -23.26 7.29 13.33
CA ARG A 170 -24.11 6.78 14.39
C ARG A 170 -23.66 7.30 15.77
N LYS A 171 -22.37 7.17 16.10
CA LYS A 171 -21.80 7.69 17.36
C LYS A 171 -22.02 9.19 17.50
N ARG A 172 -21.79 9.95 16.43
CA ARG A 172 -22.03 11.40 16.42
C ARG A 172 -23.50 11.76 16.64
N LYS A 173 -24.44 10.95 16.13
CA LYS A 173 -25.88 11.17 16.38
C LYS A 173 -26.26 10.88 17.83
N GLU A 174 -25.73 9.81 18.41
CA GLU A 174 -25.91 9.47 19.83
C GLU A 174 -25.35 10.57 20.75
N GLU A 175 -24.15 11.10 20.44
CA GLU A 175 -23.54 12.21 21.19
C GLU A 175 -24.28 13.55 21.02
N ASN A 176 -24.92 13.76 19.85
CA ASN A 176 -25.69 14.96 19.53
C ASN A 176 -27.21 14.74 19.67
N GLU A 177 -27.65 13.87 20.58
CA GLU A 177 -29.05 13.89 21.07
C GLU A 177 -29.32 15.20 21.81
N ILE A 178 -29.47 16.27 21.03
CA ILE A 178 -30.07 17.51 21.44
C ILE A 178 -31.52 17.14 21.80
N PRO A 179 -31.99 17.41 23.03
CA PRO A 179 -33.37 17.14 23.39
C PRO A 179 -34.25 17.82 22.34
N ARG A 180 -35.21 17.07 21.80
CA ARG A 180 -36.15 17.62 20.81
C ARG A 180 -36.76 18.88 21.42
N ILE A 181 -36.88 19.96 20.65
CA ILE A 181 -37.54 21.19 21.09
C ILE A 181 -38.96 20.81 21.58
N GLY A 182 -39.13 20.73 22.90
CA GLY A 182 -40.33 20.19 23.55
C GLY A 182 -40.07 19.25 24.75
N GLU A 183 -38.89 18.63 24.85
CA GLU A 183 -38.47 17.91 26.06
C GLU A 183 -37.96 18.92 27.09
N VAL A 184 -38.86 19.36 27.95
CA VAL A 184 -38.52 20.19 29.12
C VAL A 184 -37.70 19.33 30.08
N ARG A 185 -36.37 19.37 29.96
CA ARG A 185 -35.49 18.89 31.04
C ARG A 185 -35.82 19.70 32.28
N SER A 186 -36.12 19.01 33.38
CA SER A 186 -36.46 19.71 34.62
C SER A 186 -35.24 20.53 35.07
N ILE A 187 -35.47 21.72 35.62
CA ILE A 187 -34.40 22.61 36.11
C ILE A 187 -33.46 21.86 37.08
N GLY A 188 -33.96 20.84 37.79
CA GLY A 188 -33.17 20.00 38.68
C GLY A 188 -32.05 19.20 38.00
N GLU A 189 -32.23 18.77 36.75
CA GLU A 189 -31.21 18.00 36.00
C GLU A 189 -30.09 18.90 35.47
N ILE A 190 -30.43 20.14 35.09
CA ILE A 190 -29.48 21.15 34.63
C ILE A 190 -28.58 21.60 35.79
N MET A 191 -29.11 21.66 37.01
CA MET A 191 -28.35 22.08 38.20
C MET A 191 -27.38 21.01 38.73
N GLN A 192 -27.57 19.71 38.43
CA GLN A 192 -26.64 18.66 38.85
C GLN A 192 -25.33 18.64 38.04
N GLN A 193 -25.34 19.17 36.82
CA GLN A 193 -24.15 19.26 35.96
C GLN A 193 -23.41 20.60 36.08
N ALA A 194 -23.98 21.59 36.76
CA ALA A 194 -23.30 22.84 37.03
C ALA A 194 -22.35 22.65 38.22
N GLU A 195 -21.03 22.69 37.98
CA GLU A 195 -20.07 22.93 39.05
C GLU A 195 -20.48 24.22 39.77
N VAL A 196 -20.87 24.10 41.04
CA VAL A 196 -21.15 25.24 41.90
C VAL A 196 -19.82 25.94 42.19
N ILE A 197 -19.49 26.95 41.39
CA ILE A 197 -18.37 27.85 41.66
C ILE A 197 -18.76 28.68 42.88
N ASP A 198 -18.23 28.29 44.04
CA ASP A 198 -18.41 29.01 45.29
C ASP A 198 -17.67 30.36 45.23
N MET A 199 -18.43 31.41 44.89
CA MET A 199 -17.96 32.80 44.78
C MET A 199 -17.44 33.39 46.10
N THR A 200 -17.59 32.69 47.23
CA THR A 200 -17.07 33.16 48.54
C THR A 200 -15.64 32.70 48.83
N LYS A 201 -15.11 31.71 48.10
CA LYS A 201 -13.70 31.32 48.21
C LYS A 201 -12.84 32.22 47.33
N ARG A 202 -12.46 33.38 47.87
CA ARG A 202 -11.28 34.12 47.39
C ARG A 202 -10.09 33.16 47.37
N LYS A 203 -9.58 32.83 46.18
CA LYS A 203 -8.25 32.23 46.04
C LYS A 203 -7.24 33.24 46.58
N SER A 204 -6.71 32.96 47.76
CA SER A 204 -5.48 33.56 48.26
C SER A 204 -4.33 32.64 47.81
N GLY A 205 -3.36 33.20 47.09
CA GLY A 205 -2.15 32.53 46.64
C GLY A 205 -2.05 32.48 45.13
#